data_AF-A0A484FCS2-F1
#
_entry.id   AF-A0A484FCS2-F1
#
_cell.length_a   1.000
_cell.length_b   1.000
_cell.length_c   1.000
_cell.angle_alpha   90.00
_cell.angle_beta   90.00
_cell.angle_gamma   90.00
#
_symmetry.space_group_name_H-M   'P 1'
#
loop_
_entity.id
_entity.type
_entity.pdbx_description
1 polymer ?
#
loop_
_entity_poly.entity_id
_entity_poly.type
_entity_poly.pdbx_seq_one_letter_code
_entity_poly.pdbx_strand_id
1 'polypeptide(L)'
;MTTHTTYSARTYHNASPPYVLPNDVQEQSRLDKQASAIEEMIGGRPFLFDLRLLPSSSKMLDVGCGTGVATLQLAKQVPLSEQVYSIDLSSVPEPTKAAAPKNVTFIQGAYCSWLLMTGPVTSNE
;
A
#
# COMPACT_ATOMS: atom_id res chain seq x y z
N MET A 1 -2.80 -3.61 20.71
CA MET A 1 -1.37 -3.98 20.88
C MET A 1 -1.00 -4.92 19.75
N THR A 2 -0.34 -4.43 18.72
CA THR A 2 0.06 -5.23 17.56
C THR A 2 1.28 -6.06 17.95
N THR A 3 1.14 -7.38 18.00
CA THR A 3 2.17 -8.30 18.50
C THR A 3 3.14 -8.64 17.36
N HIS A 4 4.34 -8.07 17.41
CA HIS A 4 5.43 -8.42 16.49
C HIS A 4 6.12 -9.70 16.97
N THR A 5 6.34 -10.65 16.07
CA THR A 5 7.23 -11.79 16.35
C THR A 5 8.63 -11.41 15.93
N THR A 6 9.58 -11.48 16.87
CA THR A 6 10.99 -11.26 16.59
C THR A 6 11.68 -12.60 16.38
N TYR A 7 12.33 -12.78 15.22
CA TYR A 7 13.16 -13.95 14.93
C TYR A 7 14.49 -13.49 14.33
N SER A 8 15.61 -13.88 14.95
CA SER A 8 16.95 -13.47 14.54
C SER A 8 17.13 -11.95 14.37
N ALA A 9 16.61 -11.16 15.32
CA ALA A 9 16.60 -9.68 15.32
C ALA A 9 15.79 -9.00 14.20
N ARG A 10 15.05 -9.77 13.39
CA ARG A 10 14.08 -9.25 12.40
C ARG A 10 12.68 -9.20 13.01
N THR A 11 11.88 -8.21 12.64
CA THR A 11 10.45 -8.17 12.98
C THR A 11 9.62 -8.69 11.82
N TYR A 12 8.49 -9.33 12.13
CA TYR A 12 7.52 -9.83 11.15
C TYR A 12 6.10 -9.41 11.54
N HIS A 13 5.19 -9.37 10.57
CA HIS A 13 3.75 -9.26 10.81
C HIS A 13 3.23 -10.58 11.39
N ASN A 14 2.27 -10.47 12.30
CA ASN A 14 1.54 -11.61 12.84
C ASN A 14 0.20 -11.72 12.11
N ALA A 15 0.23 -12.13 10.84
CA ALA A 15 -0.95 -12.25 9.97
C ALA A 15 -1.15 -13.69 9.50
N SER A 16 -2.40 -14.02 9.14
CA SER A 16 -2.77 -15.31 8.54
C SER A 16 -3.40 -15.05 7.16
N PRO A 17 -2.84 -15.60 6.05
CA PRO A 17 -1.61 -16.40 6.02
C PRO A 17 -0.35 -15.57 6.32
N PRO A 18 0.74 -16.20 6.82
CA PRO A 18 1.96 -15.49 7.11
C PRO A 18 2.67 -15.06 5.82
N TYR A 19 2.87 -13.76 5.65
CA TYR A 19 3.86 -13.27 4.70
C TYR A 19 5.27 -13.57 5.24
N VAL A 20 6.18 -14.03 4.38
CA VAL A 20 7.44 -14.66 4.83
C VAL A 20 8.57 -13.65 5.05
N LEU A 21 8.43 -12.44 4.52
CA LEU A 21 9.46 -11.42 4.63
C LEU A 21 9.29 -10.59 5.91
N PRO A 22 10.41 -10.09 6.46
CA PRO A 22 10.40 -9.20 7.62
C PRO A 22 9.70 -7.86 7.33
N ASN A 23 9.51 -7.03 8.35
CA ASN A 23 8.92 -5.70 8.21
C ASN A 23 9.70 -4.59 8.96
N ASP A 24 10.95 -4.87 9.30
CA ASP A 24 11.84 -3.92 9.96
C ASP A 24 12.42 -2.86 9.02
N VAL A 25 13.17 -1.91 9.58
CA VAL A 25 13.79 -0.79 8.86
C VAL A 25 14.68 -1.23 7.70
N GLN A 26 15.39 -2.34 7.83
CA GLN A 26 16.25 -2.81 6.76
C GLN A 26 15.42 -3.36 5.60
N GLU A 27 14.32 -4.06 5.88
CA GLU A 27 13.39 -4.46 4.83
C GLU A 27 12.71 -3.25 4.17
N GLN A 28 12.31 -2.26 4.95
CA GLN A 28 11.74 -1.02 4.42
C GLN A 28 12.73 -0.34 3.45
N SER A 29 14.01 -0.23 3.82
CA SER A 29 15.04 0.28 2.92
C SER A 29 15.22 -0.57 1.65
N ARG A 30 15.07 -1.89 1.74
CA ARG A 30 15.12 -2.79 0.58
C ARG A 30 13.94 -2.54 -0.35
N LEU A 31 12.73 -2.38 0.19
CA LEU A 31 11.51 -2.09 -0.57
C LEU A 31 11.59 -0.72 -1.27
N ASP A 32 12.09 0.30 -0.60
CA ASP A 32 12.25 1.64 -1.18
C ASP A 32 13.25 1.63 -2.36
N LYS A 33 14.37 0.93 -2.21
CA LYS A 33 15.33 0.71 -3.30
C LYS A 33 14.72 -0.05 -4.47
N GLN A 34 13.91 -1.07 -4.17
CA GLN A 34 13.22 -1.84 -5.19
C GLN A 34 12.22 -0.97 -5.97
N ALA A 35 11.45 -0.11 -5.29
CA ALA A 35 10.53 0.81 -5.94
C ALA A 35 11.26 1.78 -6.88
N SER A 36 12.39 2.36 -6.43
CA SER A 36 13.24 3.24 -7.25
C SER A 36 13.79 2.49 -8.48
N ALA A 37 14.30 1.27 -8.29
CA ALA A 37 14.85 0.47 -9.38
C ALA A 37 13.78 0.09 -10.41
N ILE A 38 12.57 -0.23 -9.96
CA ILE A 38 11.44 -0.51 -10.86
C ILE A 38 11.10 0.73 -11.68
N GLU A 39 10.95 1.90 -11.04
CA GLU A 39 10.66 3.17 -11.73
C GLU A 39 11.70 3.50 -12.80
N GLU A 40 12.99 3.36 -12.48
CA GLU A 40 14.08 3.56 -13.44
C GLU A 40 14.01 2.57 -14.61
N MET A 41 13.80 1.27 -14.32
CA MET A 41 13.74 0.22 -15.33
C MET A 41 12.61 0.42 -16.35
N ILE A 42 11.48 1.00 -15.93
CA ILE A 42 10.32 1.26 -16.79
C ILE A 42 10.31 2.68 -17.39
N GLY A 43 11.46 3.35 -17.38
CA GLY A 43 11.69 4.63 -18.07
C GLY A 43 11.29 5.85 -17.25
N GLY A 44 11.47 5.81 -15.94
CA GLY A 44 11.17 6.92 -15.02
C GLY A 44 9.67 7.15 -14.80
N ARG A 45 8.85 6.12 -15.01
CA ARG A 45 7.40 6.18 -14.86
C ARG A 45 6.93 5.07 -13.94
N PRO A 46 6.55 5.30 -12.69
CA PRO A 46 6.30 4.21 -11.73
C PRO A 46 5.13 3.29 -12.09
N PHE A 47 4.33 3.64 -13.11
CA PHE A 47 3.24 2.83 -13.64
C PHE A 47 3.31 2.72 -15.16
N LEU A 48 2.91 1.55 -15.67
CA LEU A 48 2.80 1.29 -17.10
C LEU A 48 1.52 1.88 -17.72
N PHE A 49 0.49 2.11 -16.89
CA PHE A 49 -0.78 2.69 -17.30
C PHE A 49 -0.74 4.22 -17.22
N ASP A 50 -1.30 4.89 -18.22
CA ASP A 50 -1.46 6.35 -18.20
C ASP A 50 -2.67 6.74 -17.35
N LEU A 51 -2.40 7.16 -16.11
CA LEU A 51 -3.42 7.52 -15.12
C LEU A 51 -4.32 8.68 -15.57
N ARG A 52 -3.94 9.47 -16.57
CA ARG A 52 -4.77 10.54 -17.14
C ARG A 52 -5.96 10.00 -17.95
N LEU A 53 -5.94 8.72 -18.30
CA LEU A 53 -7.03 8.03 -18.99
C LEU A 53 -8.11 7.53 -18.01
N LEU A 54 -7.92 7.72 -16.70
CA LEU A 54 -8.94 7.36 -15.71
C LEU A 54 -10.19 8.23 -15.88
N PRO A 55 -11.40 7.66 -15.75
CA PRO A 55 -12.61 8.43 -15.62
C PRO A 55 -12.53 9.39 -14.43
N SER A 56 -13.19 10.54 -14.53
CA SER A 56 -13.38 11.43 -13.37
C SER A 56 -14.04 10.68 -12.22
N SER A 57 -13.64 10.98 -10.98
CA SER A 57 -14.14 10.34 -9.75
C SER A 57 -13.76 8.86 -9.60
N SER A 58 -12.62 8.45 -10.16
CA SER A 58 -12.00 7.15 -9.95
C SER A 58 -11.49 6.96 -8.51
N LYS A 59 -11.64 5.74 -7.99
CA LYS A 59 -11.03 5.32 -6.73
C LYS A 59 -9.94 4.31 -7.02
N MET A 60 -8.79 4.48 -6.40
CA MET A 60 -7.65 3.59 -6.58
C MET A 60 -7.36 2.80 -5.30
N LEU A 61 -6.89 1.57 -5.47
CA LEU A 61 -6.48 0.70 -4.38
C LEU A 61 -5.08 0.14 -4.65
N ASP A 62 -4.15 0.39 -3.74
CA ASP A 62 -2.81 -0.18 -3.69
C ASP A 62 -2.79 -1.32 -2.66
N VAL A 63 -2.61 -2.56 -3.14
CA VAL A 63 -2.67 -3.78 -2.31
C VAL A 63 -1.26 -4.29 -2.04
N GLY A 64 -0.91 -4.46 -0.77
CA GLY A 64 0.45 -4.79 -0.37
C GLY A 64 1.37 -3.59 -0.50
N CYS A 65 0.92 -2.42 -0.01
CA CYS A 65 1.60 -1.15 -0.26
C CYS A 65 2.95 -1.03 0.45
N GLY A 66 3.29 -1.93 1.38
CA GLY A 66 4.57 -1.97 2.08
C GLY A 66 4.93 -0.64 2.74
N THR A 67 5.97 0.02 2.24
CA THR A 67 6.43 1.32 2.73
C THR A 67 5.59 2.51 2.24
N GLY A 68 4.68 2.28 1.28
CA GLY A 68 3.82 3.29 0.68
C GLY A 68 4.48 4.15 -0.40
N VAL A 69 5.71 3.86 -0.83
CA VAL A 69 6.40 4.64 -1.89
C VAL A 69 5.60 4.65 -3.20
N ALA A 70 5.12 3.48 -3.64
CA ALA A 70 4.28 3.37 -4.83
C ALA A 70 2.96 4.12 -4.67
N THR A 71 2.33 4.05 -3.49
CA THR A 71 1.14 4.86 -3.17
C THR A 71 1.42 6.36 -3.35
N LEU A 72 2.55 6.88 -2.85
CA LEU A 72 2.89 8.30 -3.00
C LEU A 72 3.16 8.68 -4.46
N GLN A 73 3.84 7.81 -5.21
CA GLN A 73 4.04 7.99 -6.65
C GLN A 73 2.71 8.04 -7.42
N LEU A 74 1.74 7.21 -7.02
CA LEU A 74 0.40 7.17 -7.57
C LEU A 74 -0.38 8.45 -7.24
N ALA A 75 -0.38 8.86 -5.97
CA ALA A 75 -1.08 10.05 -5.49
C ALA A 75 -0.59 11.34 -6.17
N LYS A 76 0.70 11.42 -6.55
CA LYS A 76 1.27 12.56 -7.28
C LYS A 76 0.78 12.68 -8.72
N GLN A 77 0.26 11.60 -9.31
CA GLN A 77 -0.15 11.55 -10.71
C GLN A 77 -1.66 11.66 -10.92
N VAL A 78 -2.43 11.67 -9.83
CA VAL A 78 -3.89 11.85 -9.88
C VAL A 78 -4.33 13.18 -9.28
N PRO A 79 -5.47 13.73 -9.72
CA PRO A 79 -6.06 14.90 -9.07
C PRO A 79 -6.35 14.63 -7.59
N LEU A 80 -6.27 15.68 -6.76
CA LEU A 80 -6.62 15.59 -5.33
C LEU A 80 -8.10 15.24 -5.07
N SER A 81 -8.96 15.34 -6.09
CA SER A 81 -10.35 14.87 -6.02
C SER A 81 -10.47 13.34 -6.07
N GLU A 82 -9.45 12.64 -6.56
CA GLU A 82 -9.43 11.19 -6.69
C GLU A 82 -8.86 10.54 -5.44
N GLN A 83 -9.56 9.55 -4.87
CA GLN A 83 -9.17 8.93 -3.62
C GLN A 83 -8.27 7.72 -3.85
N VAL A 84 -7.15 7.67 -3.13
CA VAL A 84 -6.22 6.55 -3.08
C VAL A 84 -6.34 5.84 -1.75
N TYR A 85 -6.62 4.54 -1.79
CA TYR A 85 -6.59 3.65 -0.64
C TYR A 85 -5.38 2.74 -0.74
N SER A 86 -4.74 2.48 0.39
CA SER A 86 -3.54 1.64 0.43
C SER A 86 -3.64 0.71 1.61
N ILE A 87 -3.44 -0.59 1.35
CA ILE A 87 -3.58 -1.63 2.36
C ILE A 87 -2.33 -2.50 2.44
N ASP A 88 -1.85 -2.74 3.66
CA ASP A 88 -0.76 -3.67 3.93
C ASP A 88 -0.94 -4.35 5.30
N LEU A 89 -0.32 -5.52 5.47
CA LEU A 89 -0.29 -6.24 6.75
C LEU A 89 0.50 -5.46 7.80
N SER A 90 1.56 -4.77 7.37
CA SER A 90 2.40 -3.91 8.19
C SER A 90 1.90 -2.48 8.16
N SER A 91 2.07 -1.76 9.27
CA SER A 91 1.82 -0.32 9.26
C SER A 91 2.84 0.34 8.33
N VAL A 92 2.34 1.16 7.41
CA VAL A 92 3.17 2.09 6.63
C VAL A 92 4.02 2.94 7.59
N PRO A 93 5.30 3.22 7.27
CA PRO A 93 6.15 4.07 8.10
C PRO A 93 5.57 5.47 8.33
N GLU A 94 5.69 5.99 9.55
CA GLU A 94 5.18 7.32 9.91
C GLU A 94 5.70 8.46 9.00
N PRO A 95 6.98 8.48 8.58
CA PRO A 95 7.44 9.50 7.63
C PRO A 95 6.68 9.49 6.30
N THR A 96 6.35 8.31 5.77
CA THR A 96 5.55 8.18 4.54
C THR A 96 4.14 8.70 4.77
N LYS A 97 3.51 8.34 5.90
CA LYS A 97 2.16 8.83 6.24
C LYS A 97 2.12 10.35 6.36
N ALA A 98 3.14 10.94 6.99
CA ALA A 98 3.25 12.39 7.16
C ALA A 98 3.46 13.13 5.82
N ALA A 99 4.14 12.51 4.86
CA ALA A 99 4.36 13.06 3.53
C ALA A 99 3.16 12.87 2.57
N ALA A 100 2.16 12.07 2.97
CA ALA A 100 1.07 11.71 2.09
C ALA A 100 0.07 12.87 1.89
N PRO A 101 -0.40 13.08 0.65
CA PRO A 101 -1.49 14.01 0.38
C PRO A 101 -2.79 13.61 1.09
N LYS A 102 -3.71 14.57 1.26
CA LYS A 102 -5.00 14.37 1.97
C LYS A 102 -5.92 13.34 1.31
N ASN A 103 -5.76 13.09 0.01
CA ASN A 103 -6.52 12.09 -0.75
C ASN A 103 -5.92 10.69 -0.68
N VAL A 104 -5.01 10.43 0.26
CA VAL A 104 -4.44 9.10 0.53
C VAL A 104 -4.93 8.60 1.88
N THR A 105 -5.35 7.35 1.93
CA THR A 105 -5.75 6.67 3.18
C THR A 105 -5.01 5.35 3.30
N PHE A 106 -4.20 5.23 4.37
CA PHE A 106 -3.49 4.00 4.70
C PHE A 106 -4.31 3.15 5.66
N ILE A 107 -4.44 1.87 5.34
CA ILE A 107 -5.18 0.86 6.08
C ILE A 107 -4.20 -0.25 6.44
N GLN A 108 -4.10 -0.58 7.72
CA GLN A 108 -3.37 -1.77 8.13
C GLN A 108 -4.35 -2.95 8.19
N GLY A 109 -4.15 -3.97 7.37
CA GLY A 109 -5.02 -5.14 7.34
C GLY A 109 -4.67 -6.15 6.24
N ALA A 110 -5.26 -7.34 6.35
CA ALA A 110 -5.19 -8.36 5.31
C ALA A 110 -6.28 -8.12 4.26
N TYR A 111 -5.89 -7.94 3.01
CA TYR A 111 -6.84 -7.74 1.90
C TYR A 111 -7.82 -8.92 1.76
N CYS A 112 -7.37 -10.17 1.97
CA CYS A 112 -8.22 -11.35 1.94
C CYS A 112 -9.31 -11.33 3.02
N SER A 113 -9.01 -10.83 4.22
CA SER A 113 -10.00 -10.74 5.30
C SER A 113 -11.08 -9.71 4.95
N TRP A 114 -10.70 -8.62 4.30
CA TRP A 114 -11.66 -7.55 3.95
C TRP A 114 -12.66 -8.00 2.89
N LEU A 115 -12.22 -8.75 1.88
CA LEU A 115 -13.09 -9.31 0.83
C LEU A 115 -14.07 -10.38 1.37
N LEU A 116 -13.70 -11.09 2.43
CA LEU A 116 -14.52 -12.13 3.07
C LEU A 116 -15.52 -11.58 4.09
N MET A 117 -15.39 -10.32 4.51
CA MET A 117 -16.31 -9.68 5.46
C MET A 117 -17.43 -8.87 4.81
N THR A 118 -17.34 -8.58 3.50
CA THR A 118 -18.52 -8.19 2.73
C THR A 118 -19.26 -9.46 2.36
N GLY A 119 -20.25 -9.85 3.18
CA GLY A 119 -21.30 -10.76 2.73
C GLY A 119 -21.94 -10.24 1.43
N PRO A 120 -22.77 -11.05 0.73
CA PRO A 120 -23.48 -10.58 -0.46
C PRO A 120 -24.15 -9.24 -0.12
N VAL A 121 -23.86 -8.21 -0.93
CA VAL A 121 -24.56 -6.93 -0.86
C VAL A 121 -26.01 -7.25 -1.16
N THR A 122 -26.83 -7.42 -0.13
CA THR A 122 -28.27 -7.43 -0.31
C THR A 122 -28.62 -6.01 -0.71
N SER A 123 -28.92 -5.83 -2.01
CA SER A 123 -29.57 -4.63 -2.49
C SER A 123 -30.89 -4.51 -1.72
N ASN A 124 -30.93 -3.60 -0.75
CA ASN A 124 -32.20 -3.20 -0.16
C ASN A 124 -32.90 -2.34 -1.22
N GLU A 125 -33.95 -2.90 -1.82
CA GLU A 125 -35.12 -2.13 -2.29
C GLU A 125 -35.85 -1.53 -1.08
#